data_AF-A0AAD3DJ44-F1
#
_entry.id   AF-A0AAD3DJ44-F1
#
_cell.length_a   1.000
_cell.length_b   1.000
_cell.length_c   1.000
_cell.angle_alpha   90.00
_cell.angle_beta   90.00
_cell.angle_gamma   90.00
#
_symmetry.space_group_name_H-M   'P 1'
#
loop_
_entity.id
_entity.type
_entity.pdbx_description
1 polymer ?
#
loop_
_entity_poly.entity_id
_entity_poly.type
_entity_poly.pdbx_seq_one_letter_code
_entity_poly.pdbx_strand_id
1 'polypeptide(L)'
;MQKSLESSSSVDYVAVKPRGLVESQVVDMFNQYQRDLKKREIMDHIHNIKSKAQGACFDEFIQSVIANLQSPSYVQLVMGCSTFTAFAEILSTVHKEKRDAIMIACKGFCEKYKLELKFWEQASAVEQLNGDRNAVAHCDIAVSADAIIQAAKVGQLPEVEEAWAMLGALANYGKMNKVALEDASRKERQKRVLLSEQYRQRLTQA
;
A
#
# COMPACT_ATOMS: atom_id res chain seq x y z
N MET A 1 -46.28 2.57 34.09
CA MET A 1 -45.17 3.49 34.39
C MET A 1 -43.92 2.95 33.69
N GLN A 2 -43.56 3.57 32.57
CA GLN A 2 -42.35 3.27 31.79
C GLN A 2 -41.11 3.67 32.60
N LYS A 3 -40.16 2.74 32.75
CA LYS A 3 -38.78 3.06 33.14
C LYS A 3 -37.98 3.30 31.87
N SER A 4 -37.65 4.56 31.59
CA SER A 4 -36.64 4.93 30.61
C SER A 4 -35.27 4.51 31.14
N LEU A 5 -34.60 3.61 30.42
CA LEU A 5 -33.17 3.35 30.54
C LEU A 5 -32.47 4.31 29.57
N GLU A 6 -32.14 5.51 30.03
CA GLU A 6 -31.24 6.38 29.30
C GLU A 6 -29.80 5.94 29.54
N SER A 7 -29.21 5.48 28.45
CA SER A 7 -27.81 5.11 28.27
C SER A 7 -26.93 6.37 28.34
N SER A 8 -26.49 6.75 29.53
CA SER A 8 -25.44 7.74 29.73
C SER A 8 -24.07 7.06 29.84
N SER A 9 -23.35 6.95 28.72
CA SER A 9 -21.89 6.78 28.75
C SER A 9 -21.24 7.69 27.70
N SER A 10 -21.48 8.98 27.83
CA SER A 10 -20.55 9.99 27.33
C SER A 10 -19.27 9.85 28.13
N VAL A 11 -18.23 9.31 27.50
CA VAL A 11 -16.88 9.30 28.05
C VAL A 11 -16.40 10.75 28.09
N ASP A 12 -16.54 11.39 29.25
CA ASP A 12 -15.94 12.69 29.54
C ASP A 12 -14.41 12.54 29.51
N TYR A 13 -13.80 12.88 28.38
CA TYR A 13 -12.38 13.22 28.36
C TYR A 13 -12.23 14.55 29.09
N VAL A 14 -12.04 14.48 30.41
CA VAL A 14 -11.59 15.62 31.21
C VAL A 14 -10.27 16.10 30.62
N ALA A 15 -10.31 17.22 29.91
CA ALA A 15 -9.16 17.97 29.48
C ALA A 15 -8.43 18.46 30.74
N VAL A 16 -7.46 17.67 31.21
CA VAL A 16 -6.50 18.10 32.22
C VAL A 16 -5.71 19.24 31.57
N LYS A 17 -6.04 20.50 31.89
CA LYS A 17 -5.23 21.65 31.47
C LYS A 17 -3.79 21.42 31.95
N PRO A 18 -2.81 21.27 31.05
CA PRO A 18 -1.41 21.22 31.45
C PRO A 18 -1.10 22.56 32.13
N ARG A 19 -0.70 22.53 33.41
CA ARG A 19 -0.38 23.75 34.16
C ARG A 19 0.72 24.51 33.41
N GLY A 20 0.42 25.74 32.97
CA GLY A 20 1.40 26.65 32.38
C GLY A 20 1.35 26.82 30.85
N LEU A 21 0.45 26.15 30.13
CA LEU A 21 0.25 26.41 28.70
C LEU A 21 -0.86 27.45 28.48
N VAL A 22 -0.60 28.40 27.59
CA VAL A 22 -1.61 29.35 27.10
C VAL A 22 -2.58 28.59 26.18
N GLU A 23 -3.86 28.96 26.16
CA GLU A 23 -4.91 28.28 25.39
C GLU A 23 -4.53 28.06 23.90
N SER A 24 -3.82 29.02 23.30
CA SER A 24 -3.28 28.88 21.94
C SER A 24 -2.31 27.70 21.78
N GLN A 25 -1.45 27.45 22.77
CA GLN A 25 -0.50 26.33 22.74
C GLN A 25 -1.21 24.98 22.85
N VAL A 26 -2.31 24.91 23.63
CA VAL A 26 -3.12 23.69 23.72
C VAL A 26 -3.84 23.40 22.41
N VAL A 27 -4.37 24.44 21.75
CA VAL A 27 -5.00 24.33 20.41
C VAL A 27 -3.96 23.90 19.36
N ASP A 28 -2.77 24.49 19.35
CA ASP A 28 -1.70 24.14 18.42
C ASP A 28 -1.23 22.69 18.62
N MET A 29 -1.08 22.25 19.87
CA MET A 29 -0.78 20.86 20.19
C MET A 29 -1.87 19.92 19.70
N PHE A 30 -3.14 20.24 19.94
CA PHE A 30 -4.28 19.43 19.48
C PHE A 30 -4.32 19.33 17.94
N ASN A 31 -4.12 20.44 17.24
CA ASN A 31 -4.02 20.48 15.78
C ASN A 31 -2.85 19.63 15.27
N GLN A 32 -1.70 19.68 15.95
CA GLN A 32 -0.56 18.82 15.61
C GLN A 32 -0.88 17.35 15.81
N TYR A 33 -1.50 16.98 16.93
CA TYR A 33 -1.92 15.59 17.18
C TYR A 33 -2.90 15.08 16.13
N GLN A 34 -3.85 15.92 15.69
CA GLN A 34 -4.77 15.55 14.62
C GLN A 34 -4.05 15.32 13.28
N ARG A 35 -3.04 16.14 12.95
CA ARG A 35 -2.21 15.93 11.75
C ARG A 35 -1.42 14.62 11.84
N ASP A 36 -0.78 14.37 12.98
CA ASP A 36 0.01 13.16 13.21
C ASP A 36 -0.84 11.89 13.17
N LEU A 37 -2.07 11.95 13.69
CA LEU A 37 -3.01 10.83 13.63
C LEU A 37 -3.40 10.53 12.18
N LYS A 38 -3.83 11.53 11.42
CA LYS A 38 -4.17 11.37 9.99
C LYS A 38 -3.00 10.81 9.18
N LYS A 39 -1.79 11.29 9.46
CA LYS A 39 -0.56 10.78 8.83
C LYS A 39 -0.38 9.29 9.12
N ARG A 40 -0.51 8.87 10.37
CA ARG A 40 -0.41 7.44 10.74
C ARG A 40 -1.48 6.59 10.05
N GLU A 41 -2.73 7.05 10.03
CA GLU A 41 -3.83 6.35 9.36
C GLU A 41 -3.52 6.12 7.87
N ILE A 42 -3.03 7.14 7.17
CA ILE A 42 -2.68 7.01 5.75
C ILE A 42 -1.49 6.05 5.56
N MET A 43 -0.48 6.12 6.43
CA MET A 43 0.65 5.18 6.39
C MET A 43 0.21 3.73 6.63
N ASP A 44 -0.76 3.49 7.51
CA ASP A 44 -1.33 2.16 7.73
C ASP A 44 -2.05 1.64 6.48
N HIS A 45 -2.78 2.51 5.76
CA HIS A 45 -3.39 2.17 4.48
C HIS A 45 -2.36 1.87 3.39
N ILE A 46 -1.26 2.64 3.34
CA ILE A 46 -0.12 2.38 2.44
C ILE A 46 0.47 1.01 2.72
N HIS A 47 0.75 0.67 3.98
CA HIS A 47 1.26 -0.65 4.36
C HIS A 47 0.30 -1.78 3.96
N ASN A 48 -1.00 -1.60 4.19
CA ASN A 48 -2.00 -2.58 3.82
C ASN A 48 -2.00 -2.83 2.30
N ILE A 49 -1.96 -1.76 1.49
CA ILE A 49 -1.92 -1.89 0.02
C ILE A 49 -0.62 -2.53 -0.46
N LYS A 50 0.53 -2.12 0.06
CA LYS A 50 1.82 -2.73 -0.29
C LYS A 50 1.79 -4.22 -0.01
N SER A 51 1.37 -4.61 1.19
CA SER A 51 1.38 -6.01 1.63
C SER A 51 0.45 -6.90 0.80
N LYS A 52 -0.71 -6.40 0.37
CA LYS A 52 -1.71 -7.20 -0.37
C LYS A 52 -1.55 -7.13 -1.87
N ALA A 53 -1.24 -5.95 -2.42
CA ALA A 53 -1.35 -5.69 -3.85
C ALA A 53 -0.02 -5.77 -4.60
N GLN A 54 1.09 -5.36 -3.98
CA GLN A 54 2.34 -5.07 -4.71
C GLN A 54 2.88 -6.28 -5.47
N GLY A 55 3.00 -7.44 -4.81
CA GLY A 55 3.48 -8.66 -5.46
C GLY A 55 2.55 -9.14 -6.57
N ALA A 56 1.25 -9.27 -6.28
CA ALA A 56 0.27 -9.71 -7.27
C ALA A 56 0.16 -8.76 -8.49
N CYS A 57 0.24 -7.44 -8.25
CA CYS A 57 0.26 -6.43 -9.30
C CYS A 57 1.50 -6.58 -10.19
N PHE A 58 2.67 -6.80 -9.59
CA PHE A 58 3.91 -7.03 -10.32
C PHE A 58 3.84 -8.30 -11.18
N ASP A 59 3.35 -9.41 -10.61
CA ASP A 59 3.24 -10.67 -11.32
C ASP A 59 2.34 -10.54 -12.56
N GLU A 60 1.17 -9.90 -12.41
CA GLU A 60 0.27 -9.68 -13.54
C GLU A 60 0.85 -8.68 -14.55
N PHE A 61 1.52 -7.61 -14.08
CA PHE A 61 2.19 -6.64 -14.93
C PHE A 61 3.24 -7.31 -15.83
N ILE A 62 4.14 -8.10 -15.24
CA ILE A 62 5.19 -8.79 -15.99
C ILE A 62 4.60 -9.80 -16.97
N GLN A 63 3.60 -10.58 -16.57
CA GLN A 63 2.93 -11.50 -17.49
C GLN A 63 2.29 -10.76 -18.68
N SER A 64 1.64 -9.63 -18.42
CA SER A 64 1.05 -8.78 -19.45
C SER A 64 2.10 -8.22 -20.39
N VAL A 65 3.24 -7.74 -19.88
CA VAL A 65 4.33 -7.22 -20.69
C VAL A 65 4.90 -8.33 -21.58
N ILE A 66 5.23 -9.49 -21.01
CA ILE A 66 5.80 -10.63 -21.73
C ILE A 66 4.88 -11.07 -22.88
N ALA A 67 3.56 -11.15 -22.64
CA ALA A 67 2.59 -11.54 -23.65
C ALA A 67 2.55 -10.60 -24.87
N ASN A 68 3.01 -9.35 -24.72
CA ASN A 68 3.02 -8.33 -25.77
C ASN A 68 4.42 -8.11 -26.38
N LEU A 69 5.46 -8.81 -25.91
CA LEU A 69 6.80 -8.71 -26.46
C LEU A 69 6.99 -9.69 -27.63
N GLN A 70 7.48 -9.18 -28.76
CA GLN A 70 7.72 -9.99 -29.95
C GLN A 70 9.11 -10.64 -29.99
N SER A 71 10.10 -10.06 -29.29
CA SER A 71 11.48 -10.55 -29.29
C SER A 71 11.77 -11.41 -28.06
N PRO A 72 12.27 -12.66 -28.23
CA PRO A 72 12.70 -13.50 -27.11
C PRO A 72 13.75 -12.85 -26.21
N SER A 73 14.63 -12.02 -26.80
CA SER A 73 15.65 -11.30 -26.02
C SER A 73 15.07 -10.26 -25.08
N TYR A 74 13.92 -9.66 -25.42
CA TYR A 74 13.23 -8.70 -24.57
C TYR A 74 12.46 -9.42 -23.47
N VAL A 75 11.87 -10.58 -23.80
CA VAL A 75 11.19 -11.44 -22.82
C VAL A 75 12.15 -11.89 -21.73
N GLN A 76 13.34 -12.38 -22.08
CA GLN A 76 14.35 -12.80 -21.08
C GLN A 76 14.75 -11.66 -20.14
N LEU A 77 14.90 -10.44 -20.67
CA LEU A 77 15.22 -9.27 -19.88
C LEU A 77 14.12 -8.97 -18.85
N VAL A 78 12.86 -8.97 -19.27
CA VAL A 78 11.71 -8.69 -18.40
C VAL A 78 11.48 -9.81 -17.38
N MET A 79 11.65 -11.07 -17.79
CA MET A 79 11.56 -12.24 -16.89
C MET A 79 12.62 -12.23 -15.78
N GLY A 80 13.75 -11.54 -15.99
CA GLY A 80 14.78 -11.36 -14.97
C GLY A 80 14.38 -10.41 -13.84
N CYS A 81 13.27 -9.66 -14.00
CA CYS A 81 12.79 -8.74 -12.99
C CYS A 81 11.94 -9.46 -11.94
N SER A 82 12.21 -9.23 -10.66
CA SER A 82 11.41 -9.76 -9.54
C SER A 82 10.64 -8.69 -8.77
N THR A 83 10.90 -7.40 -9.05
CA THR A 83 10.22 -6.26 -8.44
C THR A 83 10.07 -5.11 -9.44
N PHE A 84 9.17 -4.16 -9.13
CA PHE A 84 9.05 -2.92 -9.91
C PHE A 84 10.35 -2.09 -9.89
N THR A 85 11.08 -2.08 -8.78
CA THR A 85 12.39 -1.43 -8.68
C THR A 85 13.40 -2.03 -9.64
N ALA A 86 13.52 -3.38 -9.67
CA ALA A 86 14.40 -4.07 -10.62
C ALA A 86 13.99 -3.81 -12.07
N PHE A 87 12.69 -3.76 -12.35
CA PHE A 87 12.17 -3.42 -13.68
C PHE A 87 12.53 -1.99 -14.10
N ALA A 88 12.39 -1.01 -13.21
CA ALA A 88 12.76 0.38 -13.47
C ALA A 88 14.28 0.52 -13.73
N GLU A 89 15.11 -0.14 -12.92
CA GLU A 89 16.57 -0.16 -13.08
C GLU A 89 16.98 -0.76 -14.43
N ILE A 90 16.40 -1.89 -14.81
CA ILE A 90 16.66 -2.52 -16.11
C ILE A 90 16.28 -1.57 -17.26
N LEU A 91 15.11 -0.94 -17.19
CA LEU A 91 14.71 0.02 -18.22
C LEU A 91 15.66 1.20 -18.34
N SER A 92 16.27 1.65 -17.23
CA SER A 92 17.24 2.74 -17.22
C SER A 92 18.56 2.40 -17.93
N THR A 93 18.94 1.12 -17.96
CA THR A 93 20.24 0.64 -18.47
C THR A 93 20.19 0.11 -19.91
N VAL A 94 19.01 -0.30 -20.40
CA VAL A 94 18.90 -0.82 -21.77
C VAL A 94 18.91 0.27 -22.84
N HIS A 95 19.41 -0.09 -24.03
CA HIS A 95 19.38 0.75 -25.22
C HIS A 95 17.95 1.20 -25.58
N LYS A 96 17.85 2.40 -26.14
CA LYS A 96 16.59 3.08 -26.45
C LYS A 96 15.60 2.22 -27.22
N GLU A 97 16.04 1.53 -28.27
CA GLU A 97 15.14 0.68 -29.09
C GLU A 97 14.47 -0.43 -28.26
N LYS A 98 15.22 -1.09 -27.37
CA LYS A 98 14.69 -2.12 -26.47
C LYS A 98 13.74 -1.51 -25.45
N ARG A 99 14.12 -0.37 -24.88
CA ARG A 99 13.30 0.38 -23.93
C ARG A 99 11.95 0.73 -24.55
N ASP A 100 11.93 1.31 -25.74
CA ASP A 100 10.72 1.75 -26.42
C ASP A 100 9.79 0.57 -26.72
N ALA A 101 10.32 -0.58 -27.15
CA ALA A 101 9.55 -1.80 -27.35
C ALA A 101 8.88 -2.29 -26.04
N ILE A 102 9.63 -2.31 -24.93
CA ILE A 102 9.09 -2.71 -23.62
C ILE A 102 8.04 -1.70 -23.12
N MET A 103 8.30 -0.40 -23.30
CA MET A 103 7.35 0.66 -22.93
C MET A 103 6.02 0.53 -23.69
N ILE A 104 6.05 0.13 -24.97
CA ILE A 104 4.84 -0.14 -25.75
C ILE A 104 4.09 -1.36 -25.17
N ALA A 105 4.80 -2.43 -24.83
CA ALA A 105 4.20 -3.63 -24.24
C ALA A 105 3.55 -3.36 -22.86
N CYS A 106 3.99 -2.33 -22.14
CA CYS A 106 3.38 -1.92 -20.85
C CYS A 106 2.00 -1.25 -21.00
N LYS A 107 1.67 -0.71 -22.18
CA LYS A 107 0.47 0.13 -22.36
C LYS A 107 -0.83 -0.62 -22.04
N GLY A 108 -0.96 -1.87 -22.50
CA GLY A 108 -2.19 -2.65 -22.29
C GLY A 108 -2.53 -2.86 -20.81
N PHE A 109 -1.53 -3.11 -19.97
CA PHE A 109 -1.72 -3.19 -18.52
C PHE A 109 -2.14 -1.85 -17.93
N CYS A 110 -1.47 -0.77 -18.33
CA CYS A 110 -1.78 0.57 -17.85
C CYS A 110 -3.21 0.99 -18.24
N GLU A 111 -3.64 0.70 -19.46
CA GLU A 111 -5.00 0.98 -19.94
C GLU A 111 -6.05 0.16 -19.19
N LYS A 112 -5.81 -1.15 -19.00
CA LYS A 112 -6.70 -2.06 -18.26
C LYS A 112 -6.99 -1.54 -16.84
N TYR A 113 -5.95 -1.05 -16.16
CA TYR A 113 -6.03 -0.62 -14.77
C TYR A 113 -6.14 0.90 -14.58
N LYS A 114 -6.23 1.68 -15.67
CA LYS A 114 -6.25 3.15 -15.67
C LYS A 114 -5.07 3.76 -14.92
N LEU A 115 -3.86 3.31 -15.27
CA LEU A 115 -2.61 3.70 -14.64
C LEU A 115 -1.84 4.70 -15.50
N GLU A 116 -1.11 5.58 -14.83
CA GLU A 116 -0.11 6.41 -15.50
C GLU A 116 1.03 5.53 -16.01
N LEU A 117 1.44 5.77 -17.26
CA LEU A 117 2.63 5.11 -17.79
C LEU A 117 3.82 5.52 -16.93
N LYS A 118 4.71 4.56 -16.63
CA LYS A 118 5.89 4.74 -15.77
C LYS A 118 5.63 4.85 -14.27
N PHE A 119 4.44 4.49 -13.78
CA PHE A 119 4.17 4.44 -12.33
C PHE A 119 5.25 3.68 -11.53
N TRP A 120 5.88 2.66 -12.13
CA TRP A 120 6.95 1.86 -11.53
C TRP A 120 8.25 2.62 -11.27
N GLU A 121 8.50 3.77 -11.93
CA GLU A 121 9.69 4.60 -11.66
C GLU A 121 9.69 5.10 -10.20
N GLN A 122 8.53 5.16 -9.55
CA GLN A 122 8.35 5.54 -8.14
C GLN A 122 8.37 4.36 -7.16
N ALA A 123 8.70 3.14 -7.61
CA ALA A 123 8.70 1.96 -6.74
C ALA A 123 9.69 2.06 -5.58
N SER A 124 10.87 2.64 -5.80
CA SER A 124 11.87 2.85 -4.74
C SER A 124 11.35 3.80 -3.66
N ALA A 125 10.65 4.88 -4.04
CA ALA A 125 10.03 5.81 -3.09
C ALA A 125 9.01 5.08 -2.19
N VAL A 126 8.17 4.21 -2.78
CA VAL A 126 7.23 3.36 -2.01
C VAL A 126 7.96 2.41 -1.06
N GLU A 127 9.07 1.81 -1.48
CA GLU A 127 9.86 0.90 -0.64
C GLU A 127 10.47 1.62 0.57
N GLN A 128 10.93 2.87 0.39
CA GLN A 128 11.52 3.70 1.45
C GLN A 128 10.53 4.17 2.52
N LEU A 129 9.22 4.13 2.26
CA LEU A 129 8.19 4.47 3.25
C LEU A 129 8.13 3.51 4.46
N ASN A 130 8.90 2.41 4.46
CA ASN A 130 8.92 1.36 5.49
C ASN A 130 9.77 1.67 6.75
N GLY A 131 9.84 2.93 7.18
CA GLY A 131 10.75 3.37 8.24
C GLY A 131 10.61 2.62 9.58
N ASP A 132 9.42 2.17 9.98
CA ASP A 132 9.21 1.36 11.19
C ASP A 132 7.73 0.96 11.32
N ARG A 133 7.45 -0.33 11.63
CA ARG A 133 6.24 -0.93 12.27
C ARG A 133 5.38 -1.90 11.43
N ASN A 134 4.96 -2.94 12.16
CA ASN A 134 3.96 -3.98 11.90
C ASN A 134 3.31 -4.01 10.51
N ALA A 135 3.84 -4.89 9.66
CA ALA A 135 3.31 -5.28 8.34
C ALA A 135 2.02 -6.13 8.43
N VAL A 136 1.13 -5.87 9.38
CA VAL A 136 -0.13 -6.61 9.47
C VAL A 136 -1.18 -5.86 8.66
N ALA A 137 -1.70 -6.52 7.63
CA ALA A 137 -2.82 -6.03 6.84
C ALA A 137 -4.08 -5.90 7.72
N HIS A 138 -4.38 -4.70 8.22
CA HIS A 138 -5.43 -4.52 9.23
C HIS A 138 -6.83 -4.26 8.68
N CYS A 139 -6.98 -3.87 7.41
CA CYS A 139 -8.30 -3.54 6.84
C CYS A 139 -8.49 -4.05 5.41
N ASP A 140 -9.73 -3.90 4.92
CA ASP A 140 -10.12 -4.22 3.55
C ASP A 140 -9.31 -3.37 2.54
N ILE A 141 -8.85 -4.01 1.47
CA ILE A 141 -8.02 -3.37 0.45
C ILE A 141 -8.75 -2.23 -0.27
N ALA A 142 -10.07 -2.32 -0.46
CA ALA A 142 -10.82 -1.23 -1.07
C ALA A 142 -10.86 0.00 -0.18
N VAL A 143 -11.00 -0.18 1.14
CA VAL A 143 -10.95 0.92 2.12
C VAL A 143 -9.59 1.63 2.06
N SER A 144 -8.50 0.86 2.00
CA SER A 144 -7.16 1.44 1.85
C SER A 144 -6.98 2.15 0.52
N ALA A 145 -7.54 1.59 -0.57
CA ALA A 145 -7.43 2.20 -1.89
C ALA A 145 -8.21 3.52 -1.97
N ASP A 146 -9.41 3.58 -1.39
CA ASP A 146 -10.18 4.81 -1.26
C ASP A 146 -9.42 5.87 -0.45
N ALA A 147 -8.83 5.47 0.68
CA ALA A 147 -8.05 6.37 1.53
C ALA A 147 -6.82 6.95 0.78
N ILE A 148 -6.05 6.10 0.07
CA ILE A 148 -4.90 6.54 -0.72
C ILE A 148 -5.32 7.49 -1.85
N ILE A 149 -6.35 7.14 -2.62
CA ILE A 149 -6.84 7.97 -3.73
C ILE A 149 -7.33 9.33 -3.20
N GLN A 150 -8.00 9.35 -2.05
CA GLN A 150 -8.47 10.59 -1.44
C GLN A 150 -7.31 11.43 -0.89
N ALA A 151 -6.33 10.81 -0.24
CA ALA A 151 -5.16 11.48 0.29
C ALA A 151 -4.32 12.14 -0.81
N ALA A 152 -4.17 11.46 -1.96
CA ALA A 152 -3.48 11.99 -3.14
C ALA A 152 -4.18 13.24 -3.71
N LYS A 153 -5.51 13.23 -3.82
CA LYS A 153 -6.29 14.37 -4.35
C LYS A 153 -6.19 15.63 -3.50
N VAL A 154 -6.07 15.47 -2.19
CA VAL A 154 -6.08 16.57 -1.23
C VAL A 154 -4.65 16.98 -0.84
N GLY A 155 -3.62 16.32 -1.36
CA GLY A 155 -2.21 16.61 -1.06
C GLY A 155 -1.88 16.44 0.43
N GLN A 156 -2.47 15.44 1.08
CA GLN A 156 -2.45 15.35 2.55
C GLN A 156 -1.09 14.96 3.16
N LEU A 157 -0.19 14.36 2.37
CA LEU A 157 1.15 13.97 2.81
C LEU A 157 2.20 14.36 1.75
N PRO A 158 2.96 15.44 1.98
CA PRO A 158 4.11 15.79 1.14
C PRO A 158 5.19 14.69 1.15
N GLU A 159 5.33 13.94 2.24
CA GLU A 159 6.39 12.93 2.38
C GLU A 159 6.19 11.70 1.48
N VAL A 160 5.00 11.56 0.86
CA VAL A 160 4.70 10.48 -0.08
C VAL A 160 4.47 11.00 -1.49
N GLU A 161 4.79 12.28 -1.75
CA GLU A 161 4.59 12.92 -3.06
C GLU A 161 5.31 12.19 -4.19
N GLU A 162 6.54 11.76 -3.94
CA GLU A 162 7.37 11.00 -4.89
C GLU A 162 6.88 9.56 -5.12
N ALA A 163 5.86 9.11 -4.38
CA ALA A 163 5.32 7.76 -4.42
C ALA A 163 3.88 7.68 -4.98
N TRP A 164 3.22 8.81 -5.25
CA TRP A 164 1.78 8.82 -5.53
C TRP A 164 1.35 8.04 -6.77
N ALA A 165 2.14 8.05 -7.85
CA ALA A 165 1.77 7.32 -9.07
C ALA A 165 1.78 5.82 -8.81
N MET A 166 2.81 5.32 -8.11
CA MET A 166 2.90 3.91 -7.73
C MET A 166 1.80 3.52 -6.72
N LEU A 167 1.57 4.34 -5.69
CA LEU A 167 0.51 4.10 -4.70
C LEU A 167 -0.89 4.13 -5.35
N GLY A 168 -1.13 5.07 -6.27
CA GLY A 168 -2.35 5.14 -7.06
C GLY A 168 -2.54 3.90 -7.93
N ALA A 169 -1.45 3.39 -8.53
CA ALA A 169 -1.50 2.15 -9.31
C ALA A 169 -1.85 0.93 -8.46
N LEU A 170 -1.22 0.78 -7.30
CA LEU A 170 -1.54 -0.29 -6.36
C LEU A 170 -2.98 -0.16 -5.83
N ALA A 171 -3.47 1.06 -5.59
CA ALA A 171 -4.85 1.30 -5.16
C ALA A 171 -5.87 0.91 -6.25
N ASN A 172 -5.65 1.30 -7.50
CA ASN A 172 -6.51 0.95 -8.63
C ASN A 172 -6.52 -0.57 -8.87
N TYR A 173 -5.35 -1.20 -8.93
CA TYR A 173 -5.22 -2.65 -9.02
C TYR A 173 -5.93 -3.35 -7.84
N GLY A 174 -5.70 -2.87 -6.62
CA GLY A 174 -6.29 -3.39 -5.39
C GLY A 174 -7.83 -3.36 -5.40
N LYS A 175 -8.43 -2.28 -5.90
CA LYS A 175 -9.90 -2.19 -6.05
C LYS A 175 -10.44 -3.19 -7.05
N MET A 176 -9.81 -3.29 -8.22
CA MET A 176 -10.28 -4.16 -9.30
C MET A 176 -10.15 -5.65 -8.95
N ASN A 177 -9.15 -6.00 -8.13
CA ASN A 177 -8.86 -7.37 -7.73
C ASN A 177 -9.18 -7.67 -6.26
N LYS A 178 -10.03 -6.85 -5.61
CA LYS A 178 -10.33 -6.92 -4.18
C LYS A 178 -10.56 -8.35 -3.66
N VAL A 179 -11.48 -9.08 -4.29
CA VAL A 179 -11.90 -10.41 -3.82
C VAL A 179 -10.71 -11.37 -3.81
N ALA A 180 -9.95 -11.42 -4.92
CA ALA A 180 -8.81 -12.31 -5.06
C ALA A 180 -7.70 -11.99 -4.05
N LEU A 181 -7.42 -10.70 -3.82
CA LEU A 181 -6.38 -10.24 -2.91
C LEU A 181 -6.74 -10.46 -1.44
N GLU A 182 -8.01 -10.27 -1.07
CA GLU A 182 -8.50 -10.61 0.28
C GLU A 182 -8.48 -12.12 0.53
N ASP A 183 -8.86 -12.93 -0.45
CA ASP A 183 -8.78 -14.39 -0.35
C ASP A 183 -7.34 -14.88 -0.19
N ALA A 184 -6.41 -14.35 -0.98
CA ALA A 184 -4.99 -14.64 -0.85
C ALA A 184 -4.46 -14.25 0.54
N SER A 185 -4.82 -13.04 1.01
CA SER A 185 -4.45 -12.54 2.33
C SER A 185 -4.99 -13.42 3.46
N ARG A 186 -6.24 -13.90 3.35
CA ARG A 186 -6.85 -14.81 4.33
C ARG A 186 -6.14 -16.16 4.38
N LYS A 187 -5.84 -16.75 3.20
CA LYS A 187 -5.09 -18.00 3.10
C LYS A 187 -3.69 -17.88 3.70
N GLU A 188 -3.00 -16.77 3.46
CA GLU A 188 -1.69 -16.54 4.03
C GLU A 188 -1.73 -16.43 5.56
N ARG A 189 -2.70 -15.69 6.11
CA ARG A 189 -2.90 -15.62 7.57
C ARG A 189 -3.14 -16.99 8.19
N GLN A 190 -4.02 -17.80 7.58
CA GLN A 190 -4.27 -19.17 8.03
C GLN A 190 -2.99 -20.02 8.04
N LYS A 191 -2.19 -19.93 6.97
CA LYS A 191 -0.89 -20.62 6.89
C LYS A 191 0.07 -20.16 7.99
N ARG A 192 0.16 -18.86 8.27
CA ARG A 192 1.02 -18.30 9.34
C ARG A 192 0.58 -18.77 10.74
N VAL A 193 -0.74 -18.83 11.00
CA VAL A 193 -1.27 -19.35 12.27
C VAL A 193 -0.88 -20.82 12.43
N LEU A 194 -1.10 -21.66 11.42
CA LEU A 194 -0.77 -23.08 11.44
C LEU A 194 0.74 -23.31 11.68
N LEU A 195 1.61 -22.57 10.98
CA LEU A 195 3.06 -22.66 11.18
C LEU A 195 3.47 -22.25 12.60
N SER A 196 2.84 -21.22 13.15
CA SER A 196 3.11 -20.75 14.52
C SER A 196 2.63 -21.76 15.58
N GLU A 197 1.54 -22.48 15.33
CA GLU A 197 1.07 -23.58 16.18
C GLU A 197 2.02 -24.78 16.12
N GLN A 198 2.43 -25.19 14.92
CA GLN A 198 3.42 -26.27 14.74
C GLN A 198 4.75 -25.95 15.44
N TYR A 199 5.21 -24.71 15.33
CA TYR A 199 6.42 -24.27 16.01
C TYR A 199 6.28 -24.32 17.55
N ARG A 200 5.14 -23.83 18.08
CA ARG A 200 4.83 -23.92 19.52
C ARG A 200 4.79 -25.37 20.02
N GLN A 201 4.17 -26.28 19.26
CA GLN A 201 4.11 -27.71 19.60
C GLN A 201 5.50 -28.35 19.67
N ARG A 202 6.41 -28.02 18.74
CA ARG A 202 7.79 -28.51 18.76
C ARG A 202 8.57 -28.03 19.98
N LEU A 203 8.37 -26.79 20.40
CA LEU A 203 9.02 -26.24 21.60
C LEU A 203 8.53 -26.89 22.90
N THR A 204 7.28 -27.34 22.94
CA THR A 204 6.72 -28.03 24.12
C THR A 204 7.05 -29.53 24.20
N GLN A 205 7.55 -30.11 23.10
CA GLN A 205 7.93 -31.53 23.00
C GLN A 205 9.45 -31.76 23.10
N ALA A 206 10.24 -30.69 23.11
CA ALA A 206 11.69 -30.68 23.31
C ALA A 206 12.02 -30.38 24.78
#